data_AF-A0A957C2S2-F1
#
_entry.id   AF-A0A957C2S2-F1
#
_cell.length_a   1.000
_cell.length_b   1.000
_cell.length_c   1.000
_cell.angle_alpha   90.00
_cell.angle_beta   90.00
_cell.angle_gamma   90.00
#
_symmetry.space_group_name_H-M   'P 1'
#
loop_
_entity.id
_entity.type
_entity.pdbx_description
1 polymer ?
#
loop_
_entity_poly.entity_id
_entity_poly.type
_entity_poly.pdbx_seq_one_letter_code
_entity_poly.pdbx_strand_id
1 'polypeptide(L)'
;DFQVKQMHHLRLVVREGFFNDTIELYLDGMLVTSAKAGFTAWRGSTSFDIDGRMFELRWVWNMLSGNPASIMVTYGERVFAQYGSDAALQD
;
A
#
# COMPACT_ATOMS: atom_id res chain seq x y z
N ASP A 1 5.22 21.54 -22.41
CA ASP A 1 5.90 21.16 -21.17
C ASP A 1 6.19 19.68 -21.12
N PHE A 2 7.46 19.32 -20.90
CA PHE A 2 7.81 17.98 -20.47
C PHE A 2 8.10 18.07 -18.97
N GLN A 3 7.35 17.31 -18.17
CA GLN A 3 7.72 17.13 -16.77
C GLN A 3 8.90 16.15 -16.75
N VAL A 4 10.03 16.60 -16.23
CA VAL A 4 11.13 15.70 -15.87
C VAL A 4 10.57 14.73 -14.84
N LYS A 5 10.65 13.42 -15.11
CA LYS A 5 10.22 12.39 -14.17
C LYS A 5 11.10 12.50 -12.92
N GLN A 6 10.58 13.13 -11.87
CA GLN A 6 11.25 13.15 -10.58
C GLN A 6 11.18 11.75 -9.98
N MET A 7 12.31 11.29 -9.44
CA MET A 7 12.33 10.03 -8.72
C MET A 7 11.76 10.26 -7.32
N HIS A 8 10.79 9.44 -6.93
CA HIS A 8 10.26 9.43 -5.58
C HIS A 8 10.60 8.11 -4.88
N HIS A 9 10.82 8.20 -3.58
CA HIS A 9 11.05 7.06 -2.72
C HIS A 9 9.79 6.74 -1.91
N LEU A 10 9.18 5.59 -2.19
CA LEU A 10 8.10 5.04 -1.40
C LEU A 10 8.65 4.17 -0.28
N ARG A 11 8.20 4.40 0.95
CA ARG A 11 8.48 3.55 2.11
C ARG A 11 7.18 3.14 2.76
N LEU A 12 6.94 1.84 2.83
CA LEU A 12 5.81 1.27 3.54
C LEU A 12 6.28 0.75 4.90
N VAL A 13 5.52 1.06 5.94
CA VAL A 13 5.76 0.61 7.31
C VAL A 13 4.50 -0.06 7.83
N VAL A 14 4.65 -1.27 8.36
CA VAL A 14 3.59 -1.95 9.10
C VAL A 14 3.84 -1.72 10.59
N ARG A 15 2.88 -1.11 11.27
CA ARG A 15 2.86 -0.99 12.73
C ARG A 15 1.95 -2.06 13.30
N GLU A 16 2.54 -2.99 14.02
CA GLU A 16 1.81 -4.04 14.71
C GLU A 16 0.95 -3.45 15.84
N GLY A 17 -0.26 -3.95 15.98
CA GLY A 17 -1.16 -3.60 17.08
C GLY A 17 -1.84 -4.84 17.66
N PHE A 18 -2.39 -4.71 18.88
CA PHE A 18 -2.98 -5.86 19.59
C PHE A 18 -4.16 -6.52 18.88
N PHE A 19 -4.98 -5.74 18.14
CA PHE A 19 -6.15 -6.25 17.41
C PHE A 19 -6.09 -5.99 15.91
N ASN A 20 -5.35 -4.96 15.49
CA ASN A 20 -5.20 -4.57 14.10
C ASN A 20 -3.84 -3.91 13.92
N ASP A 21 -3.24 -4.20 12.78
CA ASP A 21 -2.05 -3.50 12.33
C ASP A 21 -2.46 -2.21 11.63
N THR A 22 -1.49 -1.32 11.46
CA THR A 22 -1.65 -0.13 10.63
C THR A 22 -0.58 -0.11 9.57
N ILE A 23 -0.98 0.13 8.33
CA ILE A 23 -0.06 0.42 7.23
C ILE A 23 0.11 1.92 7.15
N GLU A 24 1.36 2.37 7.10
CA GLU A 24 1.73 3.75 6.84
C GLU A 24 2.57 3.79 5.57
N LEU A 25 2.15 4.60 4.60
CA LEU A 25 2.90 4.83 3.37
C LEU A 25 3.51 6.22 3.40
N TYR A 26 4.81 6.27 3.17
CA TYR A 26 5.59 7.49 3.09
C TYR A 26 6.08 7.73 1.67
N LEU A 27 5.93 8.96 1.17
CA LEU A 27 6.51 9.46 -0.07
C LEU A 27 7.60 10.47 0.30
N ASP A 28 8.85 10.20 -0.07
CA ASP A 28 10.00 11.07 0.22
C ASP A 28 10.10 11.45 1.71
N GLY A 29 9.72 10.53 2.60
CA GLY A 29 9.75 10.70 4.05
C GLY A 29 8.48 11.33 4.66
N MET A 30 7.54 11.81 3.85
CA MET A 30 6.25 12.35 4.33
C MET A 30 5.16 11.29 4.32
N LEU A 31 4.38 11.19 5.40
CA LEU A 31 3.23 10.27 5.45
C LEU A 31 2.15 10.74 4.48
N VAL A 32 1.83 9.93 3.47
CA VAL A 32 0.82 10.26 2.45
C VAL A 32 -0.49 9.52 2.65
N THR A 33 -0.46 8.33 3.25
CA THR A 33 -1.67 7.60 3.62
C THR A 33 -1.42 6.65 4.78
N SER A 34 -2.48 6.37 5.53
CA SER A 34 -2.49 5.40 6.61
C SER A 34 -3.81 4.64 6.61
N ALA A 35 -3.76 3.32 6.81
CA ALA A 35 -4.93 2.47 6.82
C ALA A 35 -4.79 1.34 7.84
N LYS A 36 -5.93 0.93 8.41
CA LYS A 36 -5.97 -0.29 9.24
C LYS A 36 -5.78 -1.51 8.34
N ALA A 37 -5.05 -2.48 8.87
CA ALA A 37 -4.85 -3.80 8.27
C ALA A 37 -4.88 -4.88 9.37
N GLY A 38 -4.61 -6.13 9.01
CA GLY A 38 -4.69 -7.24 9.95
C GLY A 38 -6.11 -7.78 10.10
N PHE A 39 -6.48 -8.22 11.30
CA PHE A 39 -7.64 -9.10 11.50
C PHE A 39 -8.97 -8.49 11.01
N THR A 40 -9.25 -7.24 11.34
CA THR A 40 -10.53 -6.60 10.97
C THR A 40 -10.52 -5.97 9.58
N ALA A 41 -9.34 -5.83 8.98
CA ALA A 41 -9.13 -5.19 7.67
C ALA A 41 -8.17 -6.04 6.83
N TRP A 42 -8.49 -7.35 6.75
CA TRP A 42 -7.62 -8.36 6.16
C TRP A 42 -7.45 -8.17 4.66
N ARG A 43 -8.37 -7.50 3.98
CA ARG A 43 -8.24 -6.99 2.62
C ARG A 43 -8.68 -5.54 2.60
N GLY A 44 -8.01 -4.72 1.81
CA GLY A 44 -8.39 -3.33 1.65
C GLY A 44 -7.55 -2.59 0.62
N SER A 45 -7.94 -1.34 0.39
CA SER A 45 -7.18 -0.40 -0.40
C SER A 45 -7.31 1.01 0.16
N THR A 46 -6.34 1.86 -0.16
CA THR A 46 -6.40 3.30 0.09
C THR A 46 -5.66 4.03 -1.03
N SER A 47 -6.20 5.18 -1.42
CA SER A 47 -5.61 5.99 -2.49
C SER A 47 -4.61 6.99 -1.93
N PHE A 48 -3.62 7.37 -2.75
CA PHE A 48 -2.65 8.40 -2.43
C PHE A 48 -2.15 9.10 -3.69
N ASP A 49 -1.74 10.35 -3.57
CA ASP A 49 -1.29 11.17 -4.70
C ASP A 49 0.24 11.17 -4.84
N ILE A 50 0.74 11.09 -6.07
CA ILE A 50 2.12 11.42 -6.45
C ILE A 50 2.05 12.35 -7.67
N ASP A 51 2.52 13.59 -7.52
CA ASP A 51 2.56 14.60 -8.59
C ASP A 51 1.22 14.78 -9.32
N GLY A 52 0.09 14.78 -8.59
CA GLY A 52 -1.25 14.94 -9.17
C GLY A 52 -1.82 13.68 -9.84
N ARG A 53 -1.18 12.52 -9.64
CA ARG A 53 -1.68 11.21 -10.08
C ARG A 53 -2.11 10.41 -8.87
N MET A 54 -3.34 9.89 -8.93
CA MET A 54 -3.89 9.03 -7.88
C MET A 54 -3.44 7.58 -8.06
N PHE A 55 -2.60 7.11 -7.15
CA PHE A 55 -2.20 5.72 -7.00
C PHE A 55 -3.09 5.03 -5.96
N GLU A 56 -3.11 3.70 -5.98
CA GLU A 56 -3.73 2.90 -4.95
C GLU A 56 -2.71 2.01 -4.27
N LEU A 57 -2.78 1.98 -2.95
CA LEU A 57 -2.16 0.96 -2.12
C LEU A 57 -3.21 -0.10 -1.83
N ARG A 58 -2.98 -1.34 -2.27
CA ARG A 58 -3.88 -2.49 -2.07
C ARG A 58 -3.20 -3.53 -1.19
N TRP A 59 -3.96 -4.24 -0.37
CA TRP A 59 -3.39 -5.28 0.47
C TRP A 59 -4.33 -6.46 0.75
N VAL A 60 -3.69 -7.58 1.08
CA VAL A 60 -4.28 -8.78 1.67
C VAL A 60 -3.36 -9.27 2.79
N TRP A 61 -3.94 -9.56 3.94
CA TRP A 61 -3.30 -10.13 5.12
C TRP A 61 -3.58 -11.62 5.20
N ASN A 62 -2.59 -12.37 5.69
CA ASN A 62 -2.76 -13.75 6.06
C ASN A 62 -3.28 -13.83 7.49
N MET A 63 -4.53 -14.26 7.65
CA MET A 63 -5.20 -14.35 8.95
C MET A 63 -4.63 -15.43 9.87
N LEU A 64 -3.89 -16.40 9.33
CA LEU A 64 -3.25 -17.47 10.12
C LEU A 64 -1.91 -16.99 10.68
N SER A 65 -1.08 -16.33 9.86
CA SER A 65 0.24 -15.87 10.30
C SER A 65 0.23 -14.47 10.89
N GLY A 66 -0.86 -13.71 10.75
CA GLY A 66 -0.96 -12.30 11.15
C GLY A 66 -0.13 -11.35 10.27
N ASN A 67 0.56 -11.86 9.26
CA ASN A 67 1.47 -11.09 8.42
C ASN A 67 0.81 -10.70 7.08
N PRO A 68 1.29 -9.64 6.40
CA PRO A 68 0.84 -9.32 5.05
C PRO A 68 1.12 -10.48 4.09
N ALA A 69 0.10 -10.92 3.36
CA ALA A 69 0.21 -11.92 2.29
C ALA A 69 0.55 -11.27 0.94
N SER A 70 -0.01 -10.08 0.70
CA SER A 70 0.16 -9.30 -0.52
C SER A 70 0.01 -7.82 -0.22
N ILE A 71 0.94 -7.00 -0.72
CA ILE A 71 0.82 -5.54 -0.72
C ILE A 71 1.24 -5.04 -2.11
N MET A 72 0.45 -4.16 -2.71
CA MET A 72 0.69 -3.67 -4.05
C MET A 72 0.45 -2.17 -4.17
N VAL A 73 1.29 -1.51 -4.96
CA VAL A 73 1.05 -0.14 -5.42
C VAL A 73 0.64 -0.20 -6.88
N THR A 74 -0.54 0.31 -7.20
CA THR A 74 -1.10 0.31 -8.55
C THR A 74 -1.44 1.71 -9.03
N TYR A 75 -1.45 1.89 -10.34
CA TYR A 75 -2.00 3.05 -11.02
C TYR A 75 -2.79 2.57 -12.23
N GLY A 76 -4.12 2.65 -12.13
CA GLY A 76 -5.01 1.91 -13.01
C GLY A 76 -4.73 0.41 -12.92
N GLU A 77 -4.58 -0.24 -14.07
CA GLU A 77 -4.30 -1.69 -14.17
C GLU A 77 -2.80 -2.03 -14.00
N ARG A 78 -1.93 -1.03 -13.87
CA ARG A 78 -0.48 -1.26 -13.81
C ARG A 78 0.01 -1.38 -12.37
N VAL A 79 0.78 -2.43 -12.11
CA VAL A 79 1.52 -2.63 -10.85
C VAL A 79 2.87 -1.91 -10.91
N PHE A 80 3.18 -1.11 -9.89
CA PHE A 80 4.44 -0.38 -9.74
C PHE A 80 5.36 -0.98 -8.68
N ALA A 81 4.76 -1.53 -7.61
CA ALA A 81 5.47 -2.25 -6.57
C ALA A 81 4.60 -3.40 -6.06
N GLN A 82 5.24 -4.49 -5.67
CA GLN A 82 4.60 -5.68 -5.14
C GLN A 82 5.44 -6.29 -4.03
N TYR A 83 4.78 -6.72 -2.97
CA TYR A 83 5.29 -7.62 -1.95
C TYR A 83 4.38 -8.84 -1.87
N GLY A 84 4.96 -10.04 -1.81
CA GLY A 84 4.20 -11.29 -1.75
C GLY A 84 3.54 -11.66 -3.08
N SER A 85 2.29 -12.14 -3.03
CA SER A 85 1.53 -12.59 -4.21
C SER A 85 0.75 -11.45 -4.90
N ASP A 86 0.05 -11.78 -5.99
CA ASP A 86 -0.89 -10.92 -6.71
C ASP A 86 -2.32 -10.94 -6.18
N ALA A 87 -2.54 -11.59 -5.03
CA ALA A 87 -3.86 -11.73 -4.42
C ALA A 87 -4.54 -10.38 -4.10
N ALA A 88 -3.79 -9.29 -3.92
CA ALA A 88 -4.35 -7.95 -3.72
C ALA A 88 -4.97 -7.32 -4.98
N LEU A 89 -4.83 -7.92 -6.16
CA LEU A 89 -5.55 -7.52 -7.39
C LEU A 89 -6.89 -8.25 -7.57
N GLN A 90 -7.14 -9.31 -6.80
CA GLN A 90 -8.36 -10.10 -6.91
C GLN A 90 -9.44 -9.45 -6.02
N ASP A 91 -10.47 -8.89 -6.66
CA ASP A 91 -11.65 -8.32 -5.99
C ASP A 91 -12.39 -9.37 -5.14
#